data_AF-A0AAU7JJG5-F1
#
_entry.id   AF-A0AAU7JJG5-F1
#
_cell.length_a   1.000
_cell.length_b   1.000
_cell.length_c   1.000
_cell.angle_alpha   90.00
_cell.angle_beta   90.00
_cell.angle_gamma   90.00
#
_symmetry.space_group_name_H-M   'P 1'
#
loop_
_entity.id
_entity.type
_entity.pdbx_description
1 polymer ?
#
loop_
_entity_poly.entity_id
_entity_poly.type
_entity_poly.pdbx_seq_one_letter_code
_entity_poly.pdbx_strand_id
1 'polypeptide(L)'
;MRHTHHRRTASLAFIAVLLAGAALAAEGNWLLEGRWVREPLPCQQEQTGDINPAGLEFSAESVVIRAPPLQPALPDMRLDARYEIAGDRITVRLSGPAGALSAMEFKPTGDGRAVDAAGYAYRRCGGPTS
;
A
#
# COMPACT_ATOMS: atom_id res chain seq x y z
N MET A 1 41.93 8.96 -53.62
CA MET A 1 41.18 7.70 -53.45
C MET A 1 40.75 7.59 -51.98
N ARG A 2 39.48 7.25 -51.76
CA ARG A 2 38.83 7.09 -50.46
C ARG A 2 39.47 5.93 -49.67
N HIS A 3 39.55 6.03 -48.34
CA HIS A 3 38.87 5.11 -47.42
C HIS A 3 39.24 5.35 -45.94
N THR A 4 38.23 5.80 -45.20
CA THR A 4 37.80 5.36 -43.85
C THR A 4 38.72 5.54 -42.63
N HIS A 5 38.29 6.50 -41.80
CA HIS A 5 38.42 6.56 -40.34
C HIS A 5 38.16 5.23 -39.64
N HIS A 6 38.98 4.89 -38.64
CA HIS A 6 38.54 4.09 -37.50
C HIS A 6 38.72 4.87 -36.19
N ARG A 7 37.64 5.55 -35.81
CA ARG A 7 37.37 5.96 -34.43
C ARG A 7 37.19 4.69 -33.60
N ARG A 8 38.03 4.47 -32.59
CA ARG A 8 37.69 3.59 -31.46
C ARG A 8 36.99 4.44 -30.40
N THR A 9 35.70 4.64 -30.60
CA THR A 9 34.78 5.15 -29.58
C THR A 9 34.26 4.00 -28.73
N ALA A 10 34.05 4.32 -27.45
CA ALA A 10 33.13 3.69 -26.50
C ALA A 10 33.58 2.38 -25.82
N SER A 11 34.12 2.53 -24.62
CA SER A 11 33.72 1.67 -23.48
C SER A 11 33.02 2.56 -22.45
N LEU A 12 31.78 2.94 -22.76
CA LEU A 12 30.81 3.46 -21.82
C LEU A 12 29.77 2.36 -21.62
N ALA A 13 30.15 1.32 -20.88
CA ALA A 13 29.23 0.25 -20.47
C ALA A 13 29.48 -0.10 -19.00
N PHE A 14 29.72 0.93 -18.19
CA PHE A 14 29.62 0.86 -16.73
C PHE A 14 28.96 2.16 -16.32
N ILE A 15 28.10 2.13 -15.30
CA ILE A 15 27.20 3.21 -14.88
C ILE A 15 25.84 3.19 -15.61
N ALA A 16 25.15 2.05 -15.55
CA ALA A 16 23.68 2.00 -15.67
C ALA A 16 23.03 1.19 -14.53
N VAL A 17 23.72 1.03 -13.40
CA VAL A 17 23.24 0.20 -12.26
C VAL A 17 22.85 1.04 -11.04
N LEU A 18 23.17 2.35 -11.01
CA LEU A 18 22.99 3.16 -9.80
C LEU A 18 21.77 4.09 -9.80
N LEU A 19 20.97 4.13 -10.87
CA LEU A 19 19.78 4.99 -10.95
C LEU A 19 18.44 4.25 -10.78
N ALA A 20 18.45 2.92 -10.64
CA ALA A 20 17.24 2.13 -10.41
C ALA A 20 16.88 1.96 -8.91
N GLY A 21 17.72 2.44 -7.99
CA GLY A 21 17.55 2.19 -6.55
C GLY A 21 16.64 3.18 -5.80
N ALA A 22 16.37 4.36 -6.38
CA ALA A 22 15.74 5.46 -5.65
C ALA A 22 14.23 5.61 -5.89
N ALA A 23 13.65 4.94 -6.89
CA ALA A 23 12.21 4.93 -7.12
C ALA A 23 11.48 3.88 -6.24
N LEU A 24 12.21 2.84 -5.81
CA LEU A 24 11.69 1.67 -5.10
C LEU A 24 11.14 1.91 -3.69
N ALA A 25 11.34 3.09 -3.09
CA ALA A 25 10.86 3.36 -1.73
C ALA A 25 9.44 3.95 -1.69
N ALA A 26 9.05 4.72 -2.72
CA ALA A 26 7.67 5.16 -2.92
C ALA A 26 6.88 4.14 -3.76
N GLU A 27 7.57 3.39 -4.65
CA GLU A 27 7.04 2.19 -5.30
C GLU A 27 6.99 0.95 -4.36
N GLY A 28 7.48 1.07 -3.12
CA GLY A 28 7.73 -0.08 -2.24
C GLY A 28 6.57 -0.47 -1.31
N ASN A 29 5.75 0.50 -0.87
CA ASN A 29 4.62 0.25 0.01
C ASN A 29 3.30 0.65 -0.64
N TRP A 30 2.82 -0.22 -1.52
CA TRP A 30 1.56 -0.07 -2.24
C TRP A 30 0.34 0.00 -1.31
N LEU A 31 0.43 -0.24 0.01
CA LEU A 31 -0.72 0.00 0.90
C LEU A 31 -0.96 1.50 1.15
N LEU A 32 0.10 2.31 1.14
CA LEU A 32 0.02 3.73 1.55
C LEU A 32 -0.76 4.62 0.59
N GLU A 33 -0.92 4.24 -0.68
CA GLU A 33 -1.49 5.11 -1.70
C GLU A 33 -3.05 5.07 -1.77
N GLY A 34 -3.73 5.03 -0.63
CA GLY A 34 -5.18 5.27 -0.58
C GLY A 34 -5.95 4.61 0.57
N ARG A 35 -7.27 4.80 0.55
CA ARG A 35 -8.21 4.09 1.44
C ARG A 35 -8.44 2.69 0.89
N TRP A 36 -8.50 1.70 1.75
CA TRP A 36 -8.79 0.31 1.41
C TRP A 36 -10.09 -0.13 2.05
N VAL A 37 -10.90 -0.86 1.30
CA VAL A 37 -12.19 -1.36 1.75
C VAL A 37 -12.26 -2.85 1.47
N ARG A 38 -12.68 -3.60 2.48
CA ARG A 38 -12.90 -5.04 2.36
C ARG A 38 -14.03 -5.34 1.37
N GLU A 39 -13.76 -6.18 0.37
CA GLU A 39 -14.76 -6.60 -0.60
C GLU A 39 -15.82 -7.50 0.07
N PRO A 40 -17.10 -7.43 -0.37
CA PRO A 40 -17.61 -6.73 -1.57
C PRO A 40 -18.05 -5.26 -1.35
N LEU A 41 -17.68 -4.61 -0.24
CA LEU A 41 -18.25 -3.31 0.14
C LEU A 41 -17.92 -2.17 -0.87
N PRO A 42 -18.89 -1.30 -1.24
CA PRO A 42 -18.71 -0.16 -2.16
C PRO A 42 -17.70 0.89 -1.69
N CYS A 43 -16.88 1.42 -2.59
CA CYS A 43 -15.98 2.54 -2.29
C CYS A 43 -16.71 3.86 -2.01
N GLN A 44 -17.89 4.04 -2.61
CA GLN A 44 -18.73 5.24 -2.46
C GLN A 44 -19.59 5.25 -1.19
N GLN A 45 -19.59 4.20 -0.37
CA GLN A 45 -20.22 4.30 0.95
C GLN A 45 -19.30 5.05 1.91
N GLU A 46 -19.42 6.37 1.88
CA GLU A 46 -19.68 7.06 3.14
C GLU A 46 -20.99 6.48 3.71
N GLN A 47 -20.84 5.73 4.79
CA GLN A 47 -21.83 5.61 5.84
C GLN A 47 -23.33 5.57 5.45
N THR A 48 -23.88 4.42 5.05
CA THR A 48 -25.32 4.10 5.26
C THR A 48 -25.59 2.64 4.94
N GLY A 49 -25.74 1.78 5.96
CA GLY A 49 -26.15 0.38 5.78
C GLY A 49 -25.49 -0.63 6.72
N ASP A 50 -26.25 -1.68 7.04
CA ASP A 50 -26.06 -2.67 8.10
C ASP A 50 -24.70 -3.40 8.07
N ILE A 51 -23.98 -3.25 9.19
CA ILE A 51 -22.97 -4.15 9.78
C ILE A 51 -21.91 -4.73 8.81
N ASN A 52 -20.79 -4.02 8.64
CA ASN A 52 -19.44 -4.54 8.91
C ASN A 52 -18.34 -3.50 8.59
N PRO A 53 -17.53 -3.06 9.58
CA PRO A 53 -16.42 -2.15 9.35
C PRO A 53 -15.13 -2.90 9.00
N ALA A 54 -14.48 -2.48 7.93
CA ALA A 54 -13.02 -2.43 7.89
C ALA A 54 -12.63 -1.55 6.70
N GLY A 55 -13.02 -0.27 6.77
CA GLY A 55 -12.29 0.74 6.01
C GLY A 55 -10.94 0.88 6.69
N LEU A 56 -9.86 0.56 5.98
CA LEU A 56 -8.50 0.77 6.44
C LEU A 56 -7.92 1.94 5.67
N GLU A 57 -7.39 2.93 6.37
CA GLU A 57 -6.65 4.02 5.75
C GLU A 57 -5.22 3.95 6.26
N PHE A 58 -4.29 3.65 5.36
CA PHE A 58 -2.88 3.52 5.69
C PHE A 58 -2.17 4.84 5.41
N SER A 59 -1.38 5.31 6.37
CA SER A 59 -0.44 6.41 6.21
C SER A 59 0.94 5.98 6.69
N ALA A 60 1.97 6.77 6.39
CA ALA A 60 3.36 6.40 6.66
C ALA A 60 3.65 5.98 8.12
N GLU A 61 2.87 6.50 9.07
CA GLU A 61 3.09 6.30 10.51
C GLU A 61 1.88 5.72 11.24
N SER A 62 0.74 5.53 10.58
CA SER A 62 -0.48 5.06 11.25
C SER A 62 -1.45 4.33 10.33
N VAL A 63 -2.35 3.57 10.93
CA VAL A 63 -3.55 3.04 10.28
C VAL A 63 -4.78 3.58 11.00
N VAL A 64 -5.75 4.06 10.22
CA VAL A 64 -7.09 4.36 10.74
C VAL A 64 -8.02 3.20 10.39
N ILE A 65 -8.57 2.58 11.42
CA ILE A 65 -9.64 1.60 11.31
C ILE A 65 -10.96 2.36 11.45
N ARG A 66 -11.70 2.46 10.35
CA ARG A 66 -12.95 3.22 10.30
C ARG A 66 -14.08 2.44 10.97
N ALA A 67 -14.80 3.10 11.87
CA ALA A 67 -15.97 2.54 12.53
C ALA A 67 -17.13 2.37 11.55
N PRO A 68 -18.05 1.41 11.79
CA PRO A 68 -19.18 1.21 10.91
C PRO A 68 -20.21 2.33 11.09
N PRO A 69 -20.85 2.82 10.00
CA PRO A 69 -21.83 3.91 10.04
C PRO A 69 -22.89 3.83 11.12
N LEU A 70 -23.45 2.64 11.30
CA LEU A 70 -24.63 2.43 12.13
C LEU A 70 -24.28 2.23 13.61
N GLN A 71 -23.00 2.36 13.97
CA GLN A 71 -22.54 2.32 15.36
C GLN A 71 -21.84 3.65 15.71
N PRO A 72 -22.58 4.79 15.72
CA PRO A 72 -22.00 6.12 15.99
C PRO A 72 -21.36 6.25 17.37
N ALA A 73 -21.60 5.30 18.27
CA ALA A 73 -20.94 5.23 19.58
C ALA A 73 -19.49 4.72 19.51
N LEU A 74 -19.06 4.11 18.39
CA LEU A 74 -17.69 3.65 18.20
C LEU A 74 -16.93 4.68 17.37
N PRO A 75 -15.88 5.33 17.92
CA PRO A 75 -15.06 6.23 17.14
C PRO A 75 -14.16 5.45 16.18
N ASP A 76 -13.74 6.11 15.10
CA ASP A 76 -12.61 5.63 14.29
C ASP A 76 -11.40 5.43 15.20
N MET A 77 -10.68 4.33 14.99
CA MET A 77 -9.51 4.01 15.78
C MET A 77 -8.25 4.26 14.97
N ARG A 78 -7.45 5.23 15.40
CA ARG A 78 -6.12 5.48 14.87
C ARG A 78 -5.09 4.71 15.70
N LEU A 79 -4.26 3.93 15.03
CA LEU A 79 -3.19 3.14 15.63
C LEU A 79 -1.86 3.54 14.97
N ASP A 80 -0.80 3.65 15.77
CA ASP A 80 0.54 3.84 15.22
C ASP A 80 0.93 2.59 14.43
N ALA A 81 1.55 2.79 13.28
CA ALA A 81 1.86 1.73 12.35
C ALA A 81 3.32 1.77 11.92
N ARG A 82 3.94 0.59 11.86
CA ARG A 82 5.24 0.38 11.23
C ARG A 82 5.10 -0.69 10.15
N TYR A 83 5.77 -0.46 9.02
CA TYR A 83 5.64 -1.29 7.83
C TYR A 83 6.95 -2.04 7.57
N GLU A 84 6.84 -3.35 7.39
CA GLU A 84 7.95 -4.21 6.95
C GLU A 84 7.58 -4.81 5.60
N ILE A 85 8.41 -4.56 4.58
CA ILE A 85 8.18 -5.02 3.21
C ILE A 85 9.11 -6.21 2.95
N ALA A 86 8.55 -7.32 2.49
CA ALA A 86 9.29 -8.53 2.16
C ALA A 86 8.72 -9.16 0.88
N GLY A 87 9.40 -8.90 -0.25
CA GLY A 87 8.92 -9.36 -1.57
C GLY A 87 7.60 -8.68 -1.92
N ASP A 88 6.56 -9.49 -2.16
CA ASP A 88 5.20 -9.03 -2.44
C ASP A 88 4.35 -8.87 -1.17
N ARG A 89 4.91 -9.02 0.03
CA ARG A 89 4.16 -8.91 1.28
C ARG A 89 4.50 -7.67 2.06
N ILE A 90 3.49 -7.11 2.73
CA ILE A 90 3.65 -6.01 3.68
C ILE A 90 3.08 -6.43 5.02
N THR A 91 3.93 -6.44 6.04
CA THR A 91 3.51 -6.61 7.43
C THR A 91 3.34 -5.23 8.07
N VAL A 92 2.13 -4.95 8.56
CA VAL A 92 1.74 -3.73 9.25
C VAL A 92 1.68 -4.03 10.74
N ARG A 93 2.67 -3.57 11.49
CA ARG A 93 2.70 -3.67 12.95
C ARG A 93 1.98 -2.47 13.55
N LEU A 94 0.87 -2.75 14.22
CA LEU A 94 0.02 -1.77 14.89
C LEU A 94 0.37 -1.70 16.38
N SER A 95 0.45 -0.48 16.91
CA SER A 95 0.57 -0.21 18.34
C SER A 95 -0.66 0.54 18.83
N GLY A 96 -1.39 -0.03 19.79
CA GLY A 96 -2.58 0.56 20.38
C GLY A 96 -2.37 1.14 21.77
N PRO A 97 -3.40 1.83 22.32
CA PRO A 97 -3.38 2.28 23.71
C PRO A 97 -3.14 1.08 24.65
N ALA A 98 -2.28 1.28 25.64
CA ALA A 98 -1.76 0.26 26.56
C ALA A 98 -0.73 -0.76 25.98
N GLY A 99 -0.13 -0.48 24.82
CA GLY A 99 0.96 -1.30 24.29
C GLY A 99 0.51 -2.61 23.64
N ALA A 100 -0.78 -2.73 23.32
CA ALA A 100 -1.30 -3.82 22.51
C ALA A 100 -0.63 -3.77 21.12
N LEU A 101 0.10 -4.83 20.80
CA LEU A 101 0.73 -5.01 19.50
C LEU A 101 -0.08 -6.01 18.70
N SER A 102 -0.51 -5.59 17.52
CA SER A 102 -1.15 -6.46 16.53
C SER A 102 -0.37 -6.36 15.23
N ALA A 103 -0.41 -7.40 14.41
CA ALA A 103 0.22 -7.39 13.09
C ALA A 103 -0.81 -7.84 12.06
N MET A 104 -0.88 -7.11 10.95
CA MET A 104 -1.66 -7.49 9.77
C MET A 104 -0.70 -7.69 8.62
N GLU A 105 -0.83 -8.79 7.89
CA GLU A 105 -0.06 -9.03 6.68
C GLU A 105 -0.97 -8.88 5.47
N PHE A 106 -0.50 -8.17 4.45
CA PHE A 106 -1.20 -8.03 3.18
C PHE A 106 -0.32 -8.45 2.01
N LYS A 107 -0.96 -9.03 0.99
CA LYS A 107 -0.37 -9.37 -0.30
C LYS A 107 -1.19 -8.72 -1.42
N PRO A 108 -0.58 -8.06 -2.41
CA PRO A 108 -1.31 -7.52 -3.54
C PRO A 108 -1.78 -8.67 -4.44
N THR A 109 -2.96 -8.51 -5.02
CA THR A 109 -3.48 -9.46 -6.02
C THR A 109 -3.49 -8.87 -7.43
N GLY A 110 -3.00 -7.63 -7.60
CA GLY A 110 -3.08 -6.86 -8.84
C GLY A 110 -4.31 -5.93 -8.88
N ASP A 111 -4.34 -5.01 -9.85
CA ASP A 111 -5.46 -4.10 -10.12
C ASP A 111 -5.97 -3.28 -8.91
N GLY A 112 -5.06 -2.88 -8.02
CA GLY A 112 -5.42 -2.12 -6.81
C GLY A 112 -6.15 -2.95 -5.75
N ARG A 113 -5.92 -4.28 -5.73
CA ARG A 113 -6.47 -5.20 -4.72
C ARG A 113 -5.40 -5.86 -3.88
N ALA A 114 -5.82 -6.33 -2.71
CA ALA A 114 -5.00 -7.02 -1.74
C ALA A 114 -5.78 -8.10 -1.00
N VAL A 115 -5.07 -9.06 -0.44
CA VAL A 115 -5.63 -10.04 0.50
C VAL A 115 -4.84 -10.03 1.79
N ASP A 116 -5.53 -10.15 2.92
CA ASP A 116 -4.87 -10.33 4.21
C ASP A 116 -4.55 -11.81 4.48
N ALA A 117 -3.82 -12.07 5.57
CA ALA A 117 -3.50 -13.43 6.02
C ALA A 117 -4.74 -14.29 6.38
N ALA A 118 -5.89 -13.67 6.66
CA ALA A 118 -7.15 -14.37 6.91
C ALA A 118 -7.94 -14.70 5.62
N GLY A 119 -7.44 -14.26 4.46
CA GLY A 119 -8.06 -14.48 3.16
C GLY A 119 -9.13 -13.44 2.81
N TYR A 120 -9.24 -12.35 3.57
CA TYR A 120 -10.15 -11.26 3.23
C TYR A 120 -9.56 -10.40 2.12
N ALA A 121 -10.33 -10.23 1.06
CA ALA A 121 -9.97 -9.36 -0.06
C ALA A 121 -10.31 -7.90 0.25
N TYR A 122 -9.42 -7.00 -0.14
CA TYR A 122 -9.53 -5.56 -0.03
C TYR A 122 -9.30 -4.95 -1.40
N ARG A 123 -10.03 -3.89 -1.69
CA ARG A 123 -9.79 -3.06 -2.85
C ARG A 123 -9.44 -1.64 -2.42
N ARG A 124 -8.59 -0.99 -3.20
CA ARG A 124 -8.30 0.42 -3.03
C ARG A 124 -9.47 1.27 -3.54
N CYS A 125 -9.84 2.25 -2.73
CA CYS A 125 -10.81 3.29 -3.01
C CYS A 125 -10.07 4.61 -3.16
N GLY A 126 -10.01 5.11 -4.40
CA GLY A 126 -9.24 6.29 -4.78
C GLY A 126 -7.78 5.96 -5.08
N GLY A 127 -7.46 5.92 -6.38
CA GLY A 127 -6.21 6.45 -6.92
C GLY A 127 -6.59 7.62 -7.85
N PRO A 128 -5.65 8.41 -8.38
CA PRO A 128 -5.99 9.38 -9.41
C PRO A 128 -6.74 8.66 -10.54
N THR A 129 -8.01 9.02 -10.75
CA THR A 129 -8.61 8.89 -12.07
C THR A 129 -7.65 9.60 -13.03
N SER A 130 -7.31 8.92 -14.12
CA SER A 130 -6.47 9.41 -15.23
C SER A 130 -6.66 10.89 -15.56
#